data_AF-A0A7J9KVG4-F1
#
_entry.id   AF-A0A7J9KVG4-F1
#
_cell.length_a   1.000
_cell.length_b   1.000
_cell.length_c   1.000
_cell.angle_alpha   90.00
_cell.angle_beta   90.00
_cell.angle_gamma   90.00
#
_symmetry.space_group_name_H-M   'P 1'
#
loop_
_entity.id
_entity.type
_entity.pdbx_description
1 polymer ?
#
loop_
_entity_poly.entity_id
_entity_poly.type
_entity_poly.pdbx_seq_one_letter_code
_entity_poly.pdbx_strand_id
1 'polypeptide(L)'
;MFYFHCINNSLSQLINSKWIVQFYNKFQMDRSVLVAFLLLSFLLATEMGPMSAEAKTCETQSSKFKGMCMSSTNCASVCKSEPGFDGGHCRSFRRQCVCTKPC
;
A
#
# COMPACT_ATOMS: atom_id res chain seq x y z
N MET A 1 -9.04 11.91 -5.31
CA MET A 1 -7.69 12.37 -5.68
C MET A 1 -6.58 11.98 -4.69
N PHE A 2 -6.68 10.98 -3.78
CA PHE A 2 -5.49 10.62 -2.96
C PHE A 2 -5.29 9.14 -2.57
N TYR A 3 -6.27 8.22 -2.67
CA TYR A 3 -6.09 6.85 -2.16
C TYR A 3 -5.96 5.73 -3.20
N PHE A 4 -6.49 5.89 -4.41
CA PHE A 4 -6.30 4.91 -5.51
C PHE A 4 -4.88 4.92 -6.09
N HIS A 5 -4.02 5.84 -5.66
CA HIS A 5 -2.73 6.11 -6.26
C HIS A 5 -1.55 5.33 -5.65
N CYS A 6 -1.76 4.57 -4.57
CA CYS A 6 -0.64 3.94 -3.84
C CYS A 6 -0.38 2.47 -4.14
N ILE A 7 -1.27 1.73 -4.82
CA ILE A 7 -1.02 0.28 -5.05
C ILE A 7 -1.05 -0.11 -6.54
N ASN A 8 -1.73 0.65 -7.41
CA ASN A 8 -1.81 0.33 -8.85
C ASN A 8 -1.06 1.32 -9.76
N ASN A 9 0.05 1.91 -9.30
CA ASN A 9 0.86 2.78 -10.17
C ASN A 9 2.35 2.40 -10.24
N SER A 10 2.99 1.90 -9.16
CA SER A 10 4.42 1.54 -9.24
C SER A 10 4.74 0.36 -10.17
N LEU A 11 3.90 -0.69 -10.21
CA LEU A 11 4.10 -1.81 -11.15
C LEU A 11 3.81 -1.41 -12.60
N SER A 12 2.74 -0.65 -12.84
CA SER A 12 2.34 -0.23 -14.19
C SER A 12 3.31 0.76 -14.84
N GLN A 13 4.03 1.56 -14.04
CA GLN A 13 5.07 2.48 -14.51
C GLN A 13 6.39 1.76 -14.83
N LEU A 14 6.69 0.67 -14.13
CA LEU A 14 7.88 -0.15 -14.40
C LEU A 14 7.75 -0.90 -15.73
N ILE A 15 6.59 -1.50 -16.01
CA ILE A 15 6.37 -2.34 -17.21
C ILE A 15 6.27 -1.52 -18.50
N ASN A 16 5.78 -0.27 -18.45
CA ASN A 16 5.53 0.59 -19.62
C ASN A 16 6.72 1.46 -20.08
N SER A 17 7.92 1.23 -19.54
CA SER A 17 9.08 2.04 -19.95
C SER A 17 9.47 1.73 -21.41
N LYS A 18 9.59 2.77 -22.24
CA LYS A 18 10.10 2.65 -23.63
C LYS A 18 11.44 1.91 -23.70
N TRP A 19 12.25 1.99 -22.65
CA TRP A 19 13.52 1.30 -22.52
C TRP A 19 13.39 -0.21 -22.42
N ILE A 20 12.35 -0.75 -21.78
CA ILE A 20 12.11 -2.21 -21.72
C ILE A 20 11.77 -2.75 -23.10
N VAL A 21 10.86 -2.09 -23.82
CA VAL A 21 10.47 -2.51 -25.19
C VAL A 21 11.64 -2.39 -26.16
N GLN A 22 12.43 -1.31 -26.04
CA GLN A 22 13.66 -1.11 -26.83
C GLN A 22 14.75 -2.13 -26.46
N PHE A 23 14.91 -2.47 -25.18
CA PHE A 23 15.88 -3.47 -24.73
C PHE A 23 15.51 -4.87 -25.22
N TYR A 24 14.21 -5.21 -25.21
CA TYR A 24 13.67 -6.43 -25.80
C TYR A 24 13.90 -6.51 -27.32
N ASN A 25 13.77 -5.40 -28.03
CA ASN A 25 13.96 -5.35 -29.49
C ASN A 25 15.45 -5.25 -29.91
N LYS A 26 16.32 -4.68 -29.05
CA LYS A 26 17.76 -4.50 -29.30
C LYS A 26 18.55 -5.78 -29.03
N PHE A 27 18.14 -6.54 -28.02
CA PHE A 27 18.75 -7.80 -27.64
C PHE A 27 17.96 -8.92 -28.32
N GLN A 28 18.47 -9.48 -29.42
CA GLN A 28 17.84 -10.57 -30.15
C GLN A 28 17.80 -11.84 -29.27
N MET A 29 16.85 -11.84 -28.35
CA MET A 29 16.62 -12.92 -27.40
C MET A 29 15.74 -13.93 -28.12
N ASP A 30 16.33 -15.05 -28.52
CA ASP A 30 15.60 -16.14 -29.17
C ASP A 30 14.30 -16.44 -28.42
N ARG A 31 13.21 -16.67 -29.17
CA ARG A 31 11.87 -16.94 -28.62
C ARG A 31 11.91 -18.02 -27.54
N SER A 32 12.82 -18.99 -27.69
CA SER A 32 13.08 -20.07 -26.73
C SER A 32 13.65 -19.55 -25.39
N VAL A 33 14.55 -18.58 -25.42
CA VAL A 33 15.13 -17.97 -24.22
C VAL A 33 14.09 -17.12 -23.50
N LEU A 34 13.26 -16.40 -24.26
CA LEU A 34 12.11 -15.66 -23.72
C LEU A 34 11.17 -16.53 -22.90
N VAL A 35 10.77 -17.67 -23.50
CA VAL A 35 9.86 -18.62 -22.90
C VAL A 35 10.49 -19.26 -21.67
N ALA A 36 11.79 -19.58 -21.72
CA ALA A 36 12.51 -20.11 -20.56
C ALA A 36 12.55 -19.12 -19.39
N PHE A 37 12.81 -17.83 -19.64
CA PHE A 37 12.79 -16.79 -18.59
C PHE A 37 11.41 -16.58 -17.98
N LEU A 38 10.35 -16.58 -18.81
CA LEU A 38 8.98 -16.44 -18.33
C LEU A 38 8.54 -17.64 -17.49
N LEU A 39 8.87 -18.87 -17.92
CA LEU A 39 8.58 -20.09 -17.17
C LEU A 39 9.35 -20.14 -15.84
N LEU A 40 10.63 -19.78 -15.84
CA LEU A 40 11.44 -19.72 -14.62
C LEU A 40 10.87 -18.68 -13.64
N SER A 41 10.48 -17.51 -14.14
CA SER A 41 9.86 -16.46 -13.31
C SER A 41 8.53 -16.91 -12.71
N PHE A 42 7.71 -17.66 -13.48
CA PHE A 42 6.44 -18.19 -13.00
C PHE A 42 6.63 -19.25 -11.90
N LEU A 43 7.61 -20.13 -12.06
CA LEU A 43 7.97 -21.14 -11.04
C LEU A 43 8.48 -20.51 -9.74
N LEU A 44 9.13 -19.35 -9.82
CA LEU A 44 9.58 -18.61 -8.63
C LEU A 44 8.45 -17.79 -7.97
N ALA A 45 7.35 -17.54 -8.69
CA ALA A 45 6.24 -16.71 -8.22
C ALA A 45 5.15 -17.50 -7.47
N THR A 46 5.21 -18.84 -7.44
CA THR A 46 4.20 -19.68 -6.77
C THR A 46 4.23 -19.62 -5.24
N GLU A 47 5.23 -18.96 -4.65
CA GLU A 47 5.37 -18.77 -3.20
C GLU A 47 4.52 -17.60 -2.67
N MET A 48 3.31 -17.39 -3.19
CA MET A 48 2.36 -16.43 -2.64
C MET A 48 1.39 -17.15 -1.71
N GLY A 49 1.77 -17.22 -0.43
CA GLY A 49 0.83 -17.56 0.65
C GLY A 49 -0.39 -16.62 0.63
N PRO A 50 -1.51 -17.00 1.28
CA PRO A 50 -2.72 -16.20 1.28
C PRO A 50 -2.39 -14.78 1.72
N MET A 51 -2.52 -13.82 0.80
CA MET A 51 -2.48 -12.42 1.14
C MET A 51 -3.65 -12.20 2.09
N SER A 52 -3.33 -12.05 3.38
CA SER A 52 -4.29 -11.57 4.36
C SER A 52 -4.90 -10.31 3.77
N ALA A 53 -6.17 -10.36 3.40
CA ALA A 53 -6.91 -9.18 3.06
C ALA A 53 -7.05 -8.39 4.36
N GLU A 54 -6.02 -7.61 4.71
CA GLU A 54 -6.17 -6.58 5.72
C GLU A 54 -7.33 -5.71 5.25
N ALA A 55 -8.43 -5.77 6.01
CA ALA A 55 -9.59 -4.92 5.77
C ALA A 55 -9.06 -3.49 5.62
N LYS A 56 -9.44 -2.81 4.54
CA LYS A 56 -8.90 -1.49 4.26
C LYS A 56 -9.30 -0.58 5.42
N THR A 57 -8.37 -0.16 6.24
CA THR A 57 -8.67 0.81 7.29
C THR A 57 -8.55 2.21 6.72
N CYS A 58 -9.61 3.00 6.80
CA CYS A 58 -9.53 4.42 6.51
C CYS A 58 -9.07 5.20 7.75
N GLU A 59 -8.19 6.16 7.50
CA GLU A 59 -7.65 7.06 8.50
C GLU A 59 -8.25 8.46 8.37
N THR A 60 -8.60 9.10 9.48
CA THR A 60 -9.10 10.48 9.52
C THR A 60 -8.55 11.19 10.74
N GLN A 61 -8.13 12.44 10.60
CA GLN A 61 -7.65 13.22 11.75
C GLN A 61 -8.80 13.48 12.74
N SER A 62 -8.57 13.24 14.03
CA SER A 62 -9.55 13.53 15.08
C SER A 62 -9.85 15.02 15.16
N SER A 63 -11.14 15.38 15.25
CA SER A 63 -11.56 16.78 15.46
C SER A 63 -11.65 17.14 16.94
N LYS A 64 -11.71 16.12 17.81
CA LYS A 64 -11.83 16.27 19.27
C LYS A 64 -10.48 16.28 19.98
N PHE A 65 -9.47 15.64 19.40
CA PHE A 65 -8.13 15.59 19.98
C PHE A 65 -7.39 16.92 19.79
N LYS A 66 -6.95 17.53 20.89
CA LYS A 66 -6.21 18.80 20.89
C LYS A 66 -4.79 18.60 21.38
N GLY A 67 -3.83 19.23 20.71
CA GLY A 67 -2.42 19.22 21.09
C GLY A 67 -1.60 18.07 20.48
N MET A 68 -0.40 17.86 21.00
CA MET A 68 0.51 16.81 20.54
C MET A 68 0.08 15.43 21.08
N CYS A 69 -0.02 14.47 20.18
CA CYS A 69 -0.31 13.08 20.48
C CYS A 69 0.94 12.40 21.05
N MET A 70 0.93 12.19 22.37
CA MET A 70 2.00 11.51 23.13
C MET A 70 1.62 10.08 23.54
N SER A 71 0.34 9.72 23.43
CA SER A 71 -0.20 8.43 23.87
C SER A 71 -1.25 7.96 22.88
N SER A 72 -0.96 6.86 22.18
CA SER A 72 -1.89 6.25 21.23
C SER A 72 -3.16 5.76 21.94
N THR A 73 -3.07 5.33 23.20
CA THR A 73 -4.22 4.91 24.01
C THR A 73 -5.20 6.05 24.25
N ASN A 74 -4.71 7.25 24.56
CA ASN A 74 -5.56 8.44 24.70
C ASN A 74 -6.22 8.81 23.37
N CYS A 75 -5.45 8.76 22.27
CA CYS A 75 -5.99 9.00 20.94
C CYS A 75 -7.10 7.99 20.58
N ALA A 76 -6.88 6.69 20.82
CA ALA A 76 -7.87 5.65 20.57
C ALA A 76 -9.16 5.86 21.39
N SER A 77 -9.05 6.24 22.66
CA SER A 77 -10.22 6.54 23.51
C SER A 77 -11.02 7.72 22.99
N VAL A 78 -10.35 8.78 22.52
CA VAL A 78 -11.02 9.93 21.89
C VAL A 78 -11.70 9.51 20.60
N CYS A 79 -11.02 8.76 19.73
CA CYS A 79 -11.58 8.31 18.46
C CYS A 79 -12.81 7.41 18.65
N LYS A 80 -12.84 6.54 19.66
CA LYS A 80 -14.03 5.72 19.99
C LYS A 80 -15.22 6.55 20.47
N SER A 81 -14.99 7.77 20.97
CA SER A 81 -16.06 8.71 21.31
C SER A 81 -16.57 9.49 20.09
N GLU A 82 -15.84 9.47 18.98
CA GLU A 82 -16.24 10.07 17.71
C GLU A 82 -17.11 9.08 16.92
N PRO A 83 -18.18 9.54 16.26
CA PRO A 83 -19.10 8.65 15.56
C PRO A 83 -18.43 7.97 14.36
N GLY A 84 -18.52 6.64 14.32
CA GLY A 84 -18.08 5.84 13.17
C GLY A 84 -16.59 5.53 13.11
N PHE A 85 -15.87 5.59 14.24
CA PHE A 85 -14.49 5.15 14.36
C PHE A 85 -14.34 4.04 15.40
N ASP A 86 -13.51 3.05 15.07
CA ASP A 86 -13.35 1.83 15.88
C ASP A 86 -12.03 1.87 16.67
N GLY A 87 -11.13 2.78 16.32
CA GLY A 87 -9.84 2.96 16.97
C GLY A 87 -9.11 4.23 16.53
N GLY A 88 -7.86 4.37 16.96
CA GLY A 88 -7.01 5.48 16.57
C GLY A 88 -5.59 5.35 17.13
N HIS A 89 -4.65 6.09 16.54
CA HIS A 89 -3.25 6.06 16.94
C HIS A 89 -2.55 7.42 16.68
N CYS A 90 -1.41 7.62 17.35
CA CYS A 90 -0.59 8.81 17.13
C CYS A 90 0.28 8.65 15.88
N ARG A 91 0.22 9.63 14.96
CA ARG A 91 1.10 9.68 13.79
C ARG A 91 2.48 10.22 14.18
N SER A 92 3.54 9.44 13.97
CA SER A 92 4.90 9.70 14.49
C SER A 92 5.48 11.07 14.09
N PHE A 93 5.28 11.52 12.85
CA PHE A 93 5.93 12.74 12.36
C PHE A 93 5.24 14.04 12.81
N ARG A 94 3.91 14.10 12.73
CA ARG A 94 3.14 15.32 13.05
C ARG A 94 2.62 15.32 14.49
N ARG A 95 2.83 14.24 15.25
CA ARG A 95 2.20 13.98 16.56
C ARG A 95 0.71 14.32 16.56
N GLN A 96 0.01 13.96 15.49
CA GLN A 96 -1.43 14.16 15.37
C GLN A 96 -2.14 12.85 15.70
N CYS A 97 -3.29 12.96 16.36
CA CYS A 97 -4.16 11.82 16.58
C CYS A 97 -4.96 11.52 15.31
N VAL A 98 -4.91 10.28 14.86
CA VAL A 98 -5.59 9.78 13.66
C VAL A 98 -6.53 8.66 14.08
N CYS A 99 -7.81 8.80 13.76
CA CYS A 99 -8.84 7.81 13.98
C CYS A 99 -8.93 6.85 12.81
N THR A 100 -9.19 5.58 13.11
CA THR A 100 -9.27 4.49 12.15
C THR A 100 -10.67 3.89 12.15
N LYS A 101 -11.18 3.58 10.96
CA LYS A 101 -12.44 2.87 10.78
C LYS A 101 -12.34 1.87 9.63
N PRO A 102 -13.15 0.80 9.64
CA PRO A 102 -13.25 -0.10 8.52
C PRO A 102 -13.80 0.61 7.28
N CYS A 103 -13.19 0.28 6.16
CA CYS A 103 -13.58 0.53 4.78
C CYS A 103 -13.47 -0.79 4.01
#